data_AF-Q32DV5-F1
#
_entry.id   AF-Q32DV5-F1
#
_cell.length_a   1.000
_cell.length_b   1.000
_cell.length_c   1.000
_cell.angle_alpha   90.00
_cell.angle_beta   90.00
_cell.angle_gamma   90.00
#
_symmetry.space_group_name_H-M   'P 1'
#
loop_
_entity.id
_entity.type
_entity.pdbx_description
1 polymer ?
#
loop_
_entity_poly.entity_id
_entity_poly.type
_entity_poly.pdbx_seq_one_letter_code
_entity_poly.pdbx_strand_id
1 'polypeptide(L)'
;MIASLFSANGVAAAIDLCQGYDIKASCHASRQSLSGITQVWSIADGQWLVFSDMTNNASGGAVFLQQGAEFTLSPENETGMTLFANNTVSGEYNNGGAIFAKENSTLNLTDVIFSGNVAGGYGGAIYSSGTNDTGAIDLRVTNAVFRNNIANDGKGGAIYTINNDIYLSDDVFNNN
;
A
#
# COMPACT_ATOMS: atom_id res chain seq x y z
N MET A 1 17.62 -3.33 -0.52
CA MET A 1 18.18 -2.88 -1.81
C MET A 1 17.25 -1.93 -2.59
N ILE A 2 16.03 -1.57 -2.13
CA ILE A 2 15.15 -0.62 -2.86
C ILE A 2 15.26 0.82 -2.35
N ALA A 3 15.51 1.04 -1.05
CA ALA A 3 15.84 2.38 -0.55
C ALA A 3 17.12 2.95 -1.20
N SER A 4 18.00 2.08 -1.73
CA SER A 4 19.18 2.49 -2.50
C SER A 4 18.90 2.88 -3.95
N LEU A 5 17.68 2.70 -4.48
CA LEU A 5 17.31 3.32 -5.77
C LEU A 5 17.46 4.85 -5.73
N PHE A 6 17.50 5.45 -4.53
CA PHE A 6 17.70 6.88 -4.34
C PHE A 6 19.09 7.25 -3.79
N SER A 7 20.01 6.28 -3.61
CA SER A 7 21.36 6.53 -3.11
C SER A 7 22.46 6.39 -4.17
N ALA A 8 22.12 6.37 -5.46
CA ALA A 8 23.13 6.22 -6.52
C ALA A 8 24.07 7.44 -6.65
N ASN A 9 23.79 8.55 -5.98
CA ASN A 9 24.77 9.60 -5.71
C ASN A 9 24.66 9.95 -4.22
N GLY A 10 25.77 10.18 -3.53
CA GLY A 10 25.84 10.49 -2.09
C GLY A 10 25.14 11.77 -1.61
N VAL A 11 24.11 12.22 -2.33
CA VAL A 11 23.08 13.15 -1.91
C VAL A 11 21.79 12.34 -1.88
N ALA A 12 21.20 12.13 -0.70
CA ALA A 12 19.79 11.74 -0.65
C ALA A 12 19.03 12.87 -1.33
N ALA A 13 18.76 12.72 -2.63
CA ALA A 13 17.97 13.70 -3.34
C ALA A 13 16.64 13.72 -2.63
N ALA A 14 16.31 14.84 -1.99
CA ALA A 14 15.00 15.03 -1.40
C ALA A 14 14.01 14.85 -2.53
N ILE A 15 13.26 13.74 -2.50
CA ILE A 15 12.20 13.48 -3.45
C ILE A 15 11.10 14.50 -3.12
N ASP A 16 10.63 15.22 -4.12
CA ASP A 16 9.59 16.22 -3.93
C ASP A 16 8.27 15.59 -3.46
N LEU A 17 7.45 16.39 -2.77
CA LEU A 17 6.11 15.97 -2.41
C LEU A 17 5.22 15.90 -3.66
N CYS A 18 4.42 14.84 -3.75
CA CYS A 18 3.46 14.69 -4.85
C CYS A 18 2.47 15.86 -4.89
N GLN A 19 2.29 16.47 -6.07
CA GLN A 19 1.40 17.62 -6.29
C GLN A 19 0.01 17.24 -6.82
N GLY A 20 -0.28 15.94 -6.93
CA GLY A 20 -1.52 15.42 -7.49
C GLY A 20 -1.44 13.90 -7.64
N TYR A 21 -2.45 13.33 -8.31
CA TYR A 21 -2.59 11.88 -8.49
C TYR A 21 -2.07 11.37 -9.84
N ASP A 22 -1.84 12.29 -10.79
CA ASP A 22 -1.10 12.02 -12.02
C ASP A 22 0.39 12.26 -11.77
N ILE A 23 1.15 11.18 -11.58
CA ILE A 23 2.54 11.23 -11.17
C ILE A 23 3.43 11.37 -12.39
N LYS A 24 3.69 12.63 -12.77
CA LYS A 24 4.56 12.99 -13.89
C LYS A 24 6.05 13.02 -13.53
N ALA A 25 6.37 13.07 -12.25
CA ALA A 25 7.73 12.99 -11.72
C ALA A 25 7.69 12.20 -10.41
N SER A 26 8.74 11.41 -10.19
CA SER A 26 8.87 10.59 -8.97
C SER A 26 8.75 11.47 -7.73
N CYS A 27 7.89 11.07 -6.80
CA CYS A 27 7.51 11.91 -5.67
C CYS A 27 7.18 11.08 -4.41
N HIS A 28 7.27 11.72 -3.24
CA HIS A 28 6.86 11.14 -1.97
C HIS A 28 5.45 11.63 -1.62
N ALA A 29 4.53 10.70 -1.44
CA ALA A 29 3.16 11.02 -1.08
C ALA A 29 3.00 11.08 0.44
N SER A 30 2.12 11.98 0.88
CA SER A 30 1.66 11.99 2.27
C SER A 30 0.72 10.82 2.56
N ARG A 31 0.44 10.59 3.84
CA ARG A 31 -0.55 9.59 4.26
C ARG A 31 -1.93 9.91 3.67
N GLN A 32 -2.61 8.89 3.14
CA GLN A 32 -3.97 9.00 2.60
C GLN A 32 -4.98 8.46 3.62
N SER A 33 -6.10 9.17 3.78
CA SER A 33 -7.20 8.77 4.65
C SER A 33 -8.52 9.06 3.95
N LEU A 34 -9.19 8.03 3.45
CA LEU A 34 -10.37 8.15 2.61
C LEU A 34 -11.60 7.59 3.31
N SER A 35 -12.74 8.23 3.07
CA SER A 35 -14.02 7.88 3.68
C SER A 35 -15.14 8.09 2.66
N GLY A 36 -15.63 7.00 2.07
CA GLY A 36 -16.70 7.04 1.05
C GLY A 36 -16.37 7.79 -0.24
N ILE A 37 -15.09 7.91 -0.57
CA ILE A 37 -14.62 8.55 -1.80
C ILE A 37 -13.66 7.64 -2.56
N THR A 38 -13.62 7.83 -3.88
CA THR A 38 -12.67 7.16 -4.78
C THR A 38 -11.45 8.05 -5.01
N GLN A 39 -10.26 7.45 -4.96
CA GLN A 39 -8.99 8.08 -5.31
C GLN A 39 -8.21 7.17 -6.26
N VAL A 40 -7.82 7.70 -7.42
CA VAL A 40 -7.10 6.97 -8.46
C VAL A 40 -5.78 7.68 -8.72
N TRP A 41 -4.68 6.94 -8.61
CA TRP A 41 -3.34 7.41 -8.94
C TRP A 41 -2.83 6.74 -10.20
N SER A 42 -2.26 7.54 -11.08
CA SER A 42 -1.69 7.11 -12.35
C SER A 42 -0.21 7.47 -12.39
N ILE A 43 0.67 6.50 -12.60
CA ILE A 43 2.12 6.72 -12.51
C ILE A 43 2.75 6.69 -13.89
N ALA A 44 3.32 7.81 -14.34
CA ALA A 44 3.98 7.90 -15.64
C ALA A 44 5.17 6.94 -15.74
N ASP A 45 5.51 6.55 -16.97
CA ASP A 45 6.61 5.63 -17.24
C ASP A 45 7.95 6.12 -16.63
N GLY A 46 8.66 5.17 -16.03
CA GLY A 46 9.91 5.40 -15.32
C GLY A 46 9.79 6.21 -14.02
N GLN A 47 8.57 6.57 -13.58
CA GLN A 47 8.35 7.32 -12.34
C GLN A 47 7.96 6.42 -11.17
N TRP A 48 8.19 6.96 -9.97
CA TRP A 48 7.90 6.30 -8.71
C TRP A 48 6.98 7.13 -7.84
N LEU A 49 5.85 6.54 -7.46
CA LEU A 49 5.07 7.01 -6.32
C LEU A 49 5.57 6.33 -5.06
N VAL A 50 5.95 7.10 -4.03
CA VAL A 50 6.54 6.53 -2.81
C VAL A 50 5.74 6.90 -1.58
N PHE A 51 5.29 5.88 -0.85
CA PHE A 51 4.76 5.99 0.51
C PHE A 51 5.74 5.31 1.46
N SER A 52 6.56 6.09 2.16
CA SER A 52 7.60 5.50 3.01
C SER A 52 7.84 6.20 4.32
N ASP A 53 8.39 5.41 5.26
CA ASP A 53 8.86 5.84 6.57
C ASP A 53 7.76 6.50 7.42
N MET A 54 6.50 6.13 7.18
CA MET A 54 5.36 6.63 7.95
C MET A 54 5.17 5.79 9.20
N THR A 55 5.46 6.38 10.36
CA THR A 55 5.18 5.76 11.67
C THR A 55 3.92 6.37 12.27
N ASN A 56 2.92 5.55 12.55
CA ASN A 56 1.63 6.00 13.07
C ASN A 56 1.14 5.13 14.23
N ASN A 57 0.33 5.72 15.12
CA ASN A 57 -0.33 5.01 16.22
C ASN A 57 -1.77 4.59 15.87
N ALA A 58 -2.08 4.56 14.58
CA ALA A 58 -3.38 4.21 14.03
C ALA A 58 -3.19 3.31 12.80
N SER A 59 -4.12 2.37 12.59
CA SER A 59 -4.14 1.44 11.45
C SER A 59 -3.96 2.14 10.10
N GLY A 60 -3.29 1.46 9.17
CA GLY A 60 -2.98 1.99 7.84
C GLY A 60 -1.88 3.04 7.92
N GLY A 61 -0.62 2.61 7.97
CA GLY A 61 0.51 3.54 8.13
C GLY A 61 0.58 4.58 7.01
N ALA A 62 0.34 4.15 5.77
CA ALA A 62 0.31 5.00 4.58
C ALA A 62 -1.09 5.29 4.05
N VAL A 63 -2.00 4.31 4.10
CA VAL A 63 -3.36 4.45 3.55
C VAL A 63 -4.37 3.85 4.51
N PHE A 64 -5.42 4.61 4.80
CA PHE A 64 -6.58 4.17 5.57
C PHE A 64 -7.86 4.41 4.78
N LEU A 65 -8.66 3.36 4.59
CA LEU A 65 -9.92 3.39 3.86
C LEU A 65 -11.08 2.95 4.75
N GLN A 66 -12.21 3.65 4.62
CA GLN A 66 -13.45 3.31 5.28
C GLN A 66 -14.68 3.80 4.52
N GLN A 67 -15.88 3.43 5.00
CA GLN A 67 -17.17 3.88 4.48
C GLN A 67 -17.34 3.70 2.96
N GLY A 68 -16.86 2.60 2.40
CA GLY A 68 -16.93 2.35 0.95
C GLY A 68 -15.96 3.19 0.12
N ALA A 69 -14.88 3.70 0.72
CA ALA A 69 -13.83 4.36 -0.04
C ALA A 69 -13.12 3.40 -1.01
N GLU A 70 -12.68 3.92 -2.15
CA GLU A 70 -11.95 3.15 -3.16
C GLU A 70 -10.58 3.78 -3.39
N PHE A 71 -9.54 2.94 -3.49
CA PHE A 71 -8.19 3.40 -3.74
C PHE A 71 -7.56 2.56 -4.85
N THR A 72 -7.15 3.24 -5.92
CA THR A 72 -6.58 2.61 -7.10
C THR A 72 -5.19 3.17 -7.38
N LEU A 73 -4.24 2.27 -7.60
CA LEU A 73 -2.88 2.57 -8.06
C LEU A 73 -2.61 1.79 -9.33
N SER A 74 -2.17 2.48 -10.38
CA SER A 74 -1.76 1.84 -11.63
C SER A 74 -0.69 2.65 -12.36
N PRO A 75 0.19 2.01 -13.15
CA PRO A 75 0.97 2.75 -14.12
C PRO A 75 0.05 3.44 -15.14
N GLU A 76 0.53 4.52 -15.76
CA GLU A 76 -0.08 5.08 -16.96
C GLU A 76 0.04 4.11 -18.14
N ASN A 77 1.19 3.45 -18.28
CA ASN A 77 1.45 2.42 -19.28
C ASN A 77 2.12 1.18 -18.65
N GLU A 78 3.45 1.05 -18.73
CA GLU A 78 4.15 -0.21 -18.46
C GLU A 78 5.15 -0.15 -17.30
N THR A 79 5.73 1.02 -17.01
CA THR A 79 6.92 1.09 -16.15
C THR A 79 6.80 2.03 -14.95
N GLY A 80 5.63 2.65 -14.77
CA GLY A 80 5.33 3.41 -13.56
C GLY A 80 5.16 2.47 -12.37
N MET A 81 5.76 2.80 -11.23
CA MET A 81 5.76 1.93 -10.05
C MET A 81 5.29 2.67 -8.79
N THR A 82 4.65 1.93 -7.88
CA THR A 82 4.42 2.42 -6.51
C THR A 82 5.21 1.63 -5.47
N LEU A 83 5.78 2.31 -4.49
CA LEU A 83 6.51 1.72 -3.37
C LEU A 83 5.87 2.09 -2.03
N PHE A 84 5.48 1.08 -1.25
CA PHE A 84 5.19 1.19 0.17
C PHE A 84 6.37 0.62 0.97
N ALA A 85 7.15 1.47 1.64
CA ALA A 85 8.34 1.04 2.36
C ALA A 85 8.41 1.51 3.81
N ASN A 86 8.73 0.60 4.73
CA ASN A 86 8.98 0.91 6.15
C ASN A 86 7.83 1.65 6.85
N ASN A 87 6.59 1.50 6.38
CA ASN A 87 5.45 2.07 7.07
C ASN A 87 5.12 1.19 8.28
N THR A 88 5.05 1.81 9.45
CA THR A 88 4.93 1.12 10.73
C THR A 88 3.73 1.63 11.50
N VAL A 89 2.86 0.71 11.95
CA VAL A 89 1.80 1.01 12.90
C VAL A 89 2.02 0.24 14.20
N SER A 90 2.18 0.94 15.32
CA SER A 90 2.46 0.30 16.61
C SER A 90 1.18 0.00 17.39
N GLY A 91 1.18 -1.10 18.16
CA GLY A 91 0.06 -1.52 19.02
C GLY A 91 -0.71 -2.72 18.44
N GLU A 92 -1.02 -3.70 19.29
CA GLU A 92 -1.58 -5.00 18.91
C GLU A 92 -2.94 -4.92 18.17
N TYR A 93 -3.67 -3.81 18.31
CA TYR A 93 -4.95 -3.57 17.64
C TYR A 93 -4.83 -2.74 16.35
N ASN A 94 -3.64 -2.23 16.04
CA ASN A 94 -3.39 -1.43 14.85
C ASN A 94 -2.90 -2.33 13.72
N ASN A 95 -3.68 -2.34 12.63
CA ASN A 95 -3.53 -3.29 11.53
C ASN A 95 -3.12 -2.56 10.25
N GLY A 96 -2.56 -3.29 9.27
CA GLY A 96 -2.18 -2.71 8.00
C GLY A 96 -0.99 -1.76 8.14
N GLY A 97 0.23 -2.29 8.15
CA GLY A 97 1.44 -1.47 8.30
C GLY A 97 1.56 -0.43 7.19
N ALA A 98 1.20 -0.79 5.96
CA ALA A 98 1.04 0.17 4.86
C ALA A 98 -0.43 0.57 4.67
N ILE A 99 -1.32 -0.40 4.43
CA ILE A 99 -2.70 -0.16 4.01
C ILE A 99 -3.66 -0.86 4.97
N PHE A 100 -4.66 -0.11 5.44
CA PHE A 100 -5.80 -0.65 6.17
C PHE A 100 -7.09 -0.25 5.46
N ALA A 101 -7.90 -1.23 5.06
CA ALA A 101 -9.21 -1.03 4.47
C ALA A 101 -10.29 -1.74 5.30
N LYS A 102 -11.40 -1.05 5.54
CA LYS A 102 -12.58 -1.60 6.25
C LYS A 102 -13.88 -1.06 5.65
N GLU A 103 -15.01 -1.55 6.14
CA GLU A 103 -16.33 -0.99 5.84
C GLU A 103 -16.62 -0.94 4.33
N ASN A 104 -16.42 -2.09 3.66
CA ASN A 104 -16.66 -2.27 2.22
C ASN A 104 -15.81 -1.39 1.30
N SER A 105 -14.59 -1.07 1.74
CA SER A 105 -13.64 -0.32 0.94
C SER A 105 -12.89 -1.22 -0.05
N THR A 106 -12.63 -0.67 -1.23
CA THR A 106 -12.03 -1.40 -2.36
C THR A 106 -10.59 -0.96 -2.61
N LEU A 107 -9.72 -1.94 -2.87
CA LEU A 107 -8.32 -1.76 -3.24
C LEU A 107 -8.07 -2.37 -4.63
N ASN A 108 -7.56 -1.55 -5.55
CA ASN A 108 -7.09 -1.99 -6.86
C ASN A 108 -5.63 -1.56 -7.04
N LEU A 109 -4.70 -2.52 -6.92
CA LEU A 109 -3.27 -2.24 -6.84
C LEU A 109 -2.53 -2.97 -7.95
N THR A 110 -1.90 -2.23 -8.85
CA THR A 110 -1.08 -2.77 -9.95
C THR A 110 0.32 -2.20 -9.88
N ASP A 111 1.34 -3.02 -10.10
CA ASP A 111 2.76 -2.61 -10.15
C ASP A 111 3.24 -1.95 -8.85
N VAL A 112 3.00 -2.65 -7.74
CA VAL A 112 3.27 -2.15 -6.40
C VAL A 112 4.27 -3.02 -5.64
N ILE A 113 5.18 -2.38 -4.91
CA ILE A 113 6.09 -3.06 -4.01
C ILE A 113 5.77 -2.70 -2.56
N PHE A 114 5.55 -3.71 -1.74
CA PHE A 114 5.43 -3.60 -0.28
C PHE A 114 6.68 -4.16 0.38
N SER A 115 7.43 -3.30 1.05
CA SER A 115 8.73 -3.64 1.64
C SER A 115 8.84 -3.22 3.09
N GLY A 116 9.05 -4.17 4.00
CA GLY A 116 9.43 -3.80 5.37
C GLY A 116 8.33 -3.05 6.11
N ASN A 117 7.07 -3.21 5.70
CA ASN A 117 5.94 -2.60 6.41
C ASN A 117 5.60 -3.46 7.63
N VAL A 118 5.27 -2.80 8.74
CA VAL A 118 5.09 -3.47 10.03
C VAL A 118 3.75 -3.05 10.65
N ALA A 119 2.92 -4.04 10.96
CA ALA A 119 1.74 -3.86 11.80
C ALA A 119 2.00 -4.43 13.19
N GLY A 120 1.48 -3.74 14.21
CA GLY A 120 1.39 -4.31 15.55
C GLY A 120 0.41 -5.49 15.58
N GLY A 121 -0.76 -5.33 14.97
CA GLY A 121 -1.76 -6.38 14.79
C GLY A 121 -1.58 -7.16 13.49
N TYR A 122 -2.66 -7.25 12.71
CA TYR A 122 -2.80 -8.06 11.49
C TYR A 122 -2.40 -7.29 10.22
N GLY A 123 -1.96 -8.01 9.20
CA GLY A 123 -1.68 -7.43 7.88
C GLY A 123 -0.45 -6.53 7.90
N GLY A 124 0.75 -7.10 7.88
CA GLY A 124 1.98 -6.32 7.96
C GLY A 124 2.13 -5.30 6.82
N ALA A 125 1.75 -5.67 5.59
CA ALA A 125 1.54 -4.69 4.52
C ALA A 125 0.08 -4.25 4.42
N ILE A 126 -0.83 -5.19 4.14
CA ILE A 126 -2.24 -4.91 3.88
C ILE A 126 -3.12 -5.63 4.90
N TYR A 127 -4.01 -4.89 5.53
CA TYR A 127 -5.20 -5.44 6.18
C TYR A 127 -6.42 -4.97 5.39
N SER A 128 -7.30 -5.90 5.01
CA SER A 128 -8.59 -5.57 4.43
C SER A 128 -9.73 -6.32 5.12
N SER A 129 -10.85 -5.65 5.37
CA SER A 129 -12.07 -6.23 5.93
C SER A 129 -13.29 -5.76 5.15
N GLY A 130 -13.86 -6.66 4.35
CA GLY A 130 -15.07 -6.41 3.56
C GLY A 130 -16.34 -6.88 4.26
N THR A 131 -17.40 -7.08 3.48
CA THR A 131 -18.71 -7.57 3.96
C THR A 131 -19.17 -8.90 3.37
N ASN A 132 -18.33 -9.53 2.52
CA ASN A 132 -18.63 -10.77 1.80
C ASN A 132 -19.85 -10.62 0.87
N ASP A 133 -20.02 -9.42 0.31
CA ASP A 133 -21.04 -9.10 -0.68
C ASP A 133 -20.73 -9.76 -2.02
N THR A 134 -21.74 -10.36 -2.64
CA THR A 134 -21.55 -11.13 -3.86
C THR A 134 -21.25 -10.22 -5.05
N GLY A 135 -20.10 -10.41 -5.69
CA GLY A 135 -19.82 -9.92 -7.04
C GLY A 135 -19.02 -8.62 -7.13
N ALA A 136 -18.61 -8.03 -6.01
CA ALA A 136 -17.64 -6.93 -5.96
C ALA A 136 -16.30 -7.47 -5.46
N ILE A 137 -15.22 -7.30 -6.22
CA ILE A 137 -13.87 -7.64 -5.75
C ILE A 137 -13.40 -6.49 -4.84
N ASP A 138 -13.19 -6.78 -3.55
CA ASP A 138 -12.75 -5.79 -2.56
C ASP A 138 -11.23 -5.58 -2.59
N LEU A 139 -10.47 -6.63 -2.91
CA LEU A 139 -9.01 -6.58 -2.98
C LEU A 139 -8.52 -7.22 -4.27
N ARG A 140 -8.10 -6.38 -5.21
CA ARG A 140 -7.36 -6.78 -6.40
C ARG A 140 -5.92 -6.31 -6.30
N VAL A 141 -4.99 -7.25 -6.39
CA VAL A 141 -3.55 -6.99 -6.50
C VAL A 141 -3.00 -7.74 -7.70
N THR A 142 -2.26 -7.02 -8.55
CA THR A 142 -1.66 -7.60 -9.75
C THR A 142 -0.23 -7.11 -9.91
N ASN A 143 0.69 -8.03 -10.24
CA ASN A 143 2.10 -7.75 -10.46
C ASN A 143 2.76 -7.02 -9.27
N ALA A 144 2.46 -7.46 -8.05
CA ALA A 144 3.02 -6.87 -6.85
C ALA A 144 4.13 -7.72 -6.22
N VAL A 145 4.98 -7.07 -5.44
CA VAL A 145 6.01 -7.74 -4.65
C VAL A 145 5.85 -7.40 -3.18
N PHE A 146 5.60 -8.41 -2.35
CA PHE A 146 5.57 -8.32 -0.89
C PHE A 146 6.84 -8.91 -0.31
N ARG A 147 7.66 -8.08 0.34
CA ARG A 147 8.90 -8.54 0.96
C ARG A 147 9.13 -8.01 2.37
N ASN A 148 9.52 -8.91 3.28
CA ASN A 148 9.90 -8.56 4.65
C ASN A 148 8.82 -7.76 5.41
N ASN A 149 7.54 -7.96 5.11
CA ASN A 149 6.47 -7.29 5.83
C ASN A 149 6.09 -8.14 7.06
N ILE A 150 5.81 -7.49 8.19
CA ILE A 150 5.69 -8.15 9.50
C ILE A 150 4.38 -7.76 10.18
N ALA A 151 3.67 -8.75 10.69
CA ALA A 151 2.57 -8.58 11.65
C ALA A 151 3.06 -9.07 13.01
N ASN A 152 3.39 -8.16 13.94
CA ASN A 152 4.12 -8.50 15.17
C ASN A 152 3.32 -9.41 16.12
N ASP A 153 2.10 -9.01 16.45
CA ASP A 153 1.20 -9.71 17.38
C ASP A 153 0.00 -10.35 16.66
N GLY A 154 -0.08 -10.20 15.33
CA GLY A 154 -1.17 -10.69 14.50
C GLY A 154 -0.75 -11.77 13.50
N LYS A 155 -1.50 -11.83 12.39
CA LYS A 155 -1.29 -12.77 11.28
C LYS A 155 -1.26 -12.02 9.95
N GLY A 156 -0.70 -12.68 8.94
CA GLY A 156 -0.60 -12.16 7.58
C GLY A 156 0.44 -11.08 7.45
N GLY A 157 1.74 -11.44 7.51
CA GLY A 157 2.82 -10.45 7.38
C GLY A 157 2.74 -9.67 6.07
N ALA A 158 2.37 -10.31 4.96
CA ALA A 158 2.03 -9.60 3.73
C ALA A 158 0.60 -9.07 3.76
N ILE A 159 -0.38 -9.96 3.65
CA ILE A 159 -1.80 -9.60 3.54
C ILE A 159 -2.57 -10.37 4.60
N TYR A 160 -3.43 -9.67 5.31
CA TYR A 160 -4.53 -10.26 6.08
C TYR A 160 -5.85 -9.73 5.54
N THR A 161 -6.78 -10.64 5.31
CA THR A 161 -8.06 -10.31 4.69
C THR A 161 -9.18 -11.14 5.30
N ILE A 162 -10.34 -10.53 5.49
CA ILE A 162 -11.54 -11.16 6.02
C ILE A 162 -12.77 -10.62 5.29
N ASN A 163 -13.71 -11.51 4.93
CA ASN A 163 -14.96 -11.16 4.27
C ASN A 163 -14.75 -10.35 2.99
N ASN A 164 -13.74 -10.67 2.20
CA ASN A 164 -13.47 -10.02 0.92
C ASN A 164 -13.49 -11.03 -0.22
N ASP A 165 -14.00 -10.61 -1.37
CA ASP A 165 -13.67 -11.24 -2.65
C ASP A 165 -12.28 -10.75 -3.10
N ILE A 166 -11.37 -11.67 -3.35
CA ILE A 166 -9.94 -11.37 -3.55
C ILE A 166 -9.46 -11.89 -4.91
N TYR A 167 -8.70 -11.06 -5.62
CA TYR A 167 -8.01 -11.43 -6.84
C TYR A 167 -6.52 -11.07 -6.75
N LEU A 168 -5.66 -12.08 -6.81
CA LEU A 168 -4.20 -11.96 -6.81
C LEU A 168 -3.66 -12.59 -8.10
N SER A 169 -2.80 -11.87 -8.83
CA SER A 169 -2.19 -12.37 -10.08
C SER A 169 -0.77 -11.85 -10.23
N ASP A 170 0.15 -12.74 -10.58
CA ASP A 170 1.56 -12.39 -10.85
C ASP A 170 2.27 -11.74 -9.65
N ASP A 171 1.82 -12.06 -8.44
CA ASP A 171 2.38 -11.52 -7.20
C ASP A 171 3.49 -12.41 -6.63
N VAL A 172 4.52 -11.77 -6.07
CA VAL A 172 5.64 -12.44 -5.42
C VAL A 172 5.65 -12.14 -3.92
N PHE A 173 5.66 -13.18 -3.10
CA PHE A 173 5.76 -13.09 -1.65
C PHE A 173 7.11 -13.66 -1.17
N ASN A 174 7.90 -12.84 -0.46
CA ASN A 174 9.22 -13.22 0.00
C ASN A 174 9.44 -12.80 1.47
N ASN A 175 9.66 -13.77 2.36
CA ASN A 175 9.94 -13.55 3.79
C ASN A 175 8.92 -12.64 4.50
N ASN A 176 7.63 -12.96 4.41
CA ASN A 176 6.57 -12.28 5.18
C ASN A 176 5.96 -13.22 6.23
#